data_AF-A0A2S7T100-F1
#
_entry.id   AF-A0A2S7T100-F1
#
_cell.length_a   1.000
_cell.length_b   1.000
_cell.length_c   1.000
_cell.angle_alpha   90.00
_cell.angle_beta   90.00
_cell.angle_gamma   90.00
#
_symmetry.space_group_name_H-M   'P 1'
#
loop_
_entity.id
_entity.type
_entity.pdbx_description
1 polymer ?
#
loop_
_entity_poly.entity_id
_entity_poly.type
_entity_poly.pdbx_seq_one_letter_code
_entity_poly.pdbx_strand_id
1 'polypeptide(L)'
;MVLAMLVVLSLMSFTFSSCTKTESNDGSKFIGTWNGSTSCSGAASSASSITISAGSNNNTVTMPGYVGSGSCAKTITYNLNASGNAFTCNQTFTDNCGVSYNISISGALSGNTLTMSFAGSGGGTGTCVFTGTK
;
A
#
# COMPACT_ATOMS: atom_id res chain seq x y z
N MET A 1 -6.59 -37.31 -66.45
CA MET A 1 -6.12 -36.00 -65.94
C MET A 1 -7.29 -35.04 -65.93
N VAL A 2 -7.95 -34.85 -64.78
CA VAL A 2 -8.51 -33.56 -64.33
C VAL A 2 -8.52 -33.64 -62.79
N LEU A 3 -7.78 -32.73 -62.19
CA LEU A 3 -7.52 -32.59 -60.77
C LEU A 3 -8.64 -31.70 -60.19
N ALA A 4 -9.61 -32.27 -59.46
CA ALA A 4 -10.65 -31.51 -58.77
C ALA A 4 -10.24 -31.29 -57.30
N MET A 5 -9.39 -30.28 -57.16
CA MET A 5 -9.20 -29.35 -56.03
C MET A 5 -10.14 -29.55 -54.82
N LEU A 6 -9.68 -30.33 -53.83
CA LEU A 6 -10.25 -30.39 -52.49
C LEU A 6 -9.83 -29.10 -51.75
N VAL A 7 -10.72 -28.10 -51.72
CA VAL A 7 -10.52 -26.86 -50.95
C VAL A 7 -10.64 -27.20 -49.45
N VAL A 8 -9.51 -27.49 -48.83
CA VAL A 8 -9.35 -27.55 -47.38
C VAL A 8 -9.49 -26.12 -46.87
N LEU A 9 -10.72 -25.71 -46.59
CA LEU A 9 -11.01 -24.47 -45.86
C LEU A 9 -10.66 -24.72 -44.39
N SER A 10 -9.38 -24.60 -44.05
CA SER A 10 -8.91 -24.60 -42.68
C SER A 10 -9.50 -23.39 -41.98
N LEU A 11 -10.58 -23.58 -41.22
CA LEU A 11 -11.02 -22.60 -40.23
C LEU A 11 -9.92 -22.51 -39.16
N MET A 12 -8.99 -21.57 -39.37
CA MET A 12 -8.12 -21.07 -38.33
C MET A 12 -9.02 -20.62 -37.17
N SER A 13 -9.00 -21.43 -36.12
CA SER A 13 -9.61 -21.09 -34.85
C SER A 13 -8.77 -19.97 -34.26
N PHE A 14 -9.21 -18.72 -34.43
CA PHE A 14 -8.71 -17.60 -33.65
C PHE A 14 -9.13 -17.85 -32.20
N THR A 15 -8.25 -18.46 -31.41
CA THR A 15 -8.35 -18.43 -29.97
C THR A 15 -8.03 -17.00 -29.55
N PHE A 16 -9.07 -16.18 -29.39
CA PHE A 16 -8.96 -14.97 -28.60
C PHE A 16 -8.57 -15.42 -27.19
N SER A 17 -7.27 -15.45 -26.91
CA SER A 17 -6.74 -15.42 -25.55
C SER A 17 -7.22 -14.10 -24.96
N SER A 18 -8.43 -14.14 -24.43
CA SER A 18 -8.99 -13.14 -23.56
C SER A 18 -8.01 -12.99 -22.41
N CYS A 19 -7.06 -12.08 -22.56
CA CYS A 19 -6.37 -11.46 -21.44
C CYS A 19 -7.44 -10.65 -20.72
N THR A 20 -8.27 -11.32 -19.93
CA THR A 20 -9.00 -10.66 -18.86
C THR A 20 -7.92 -9.96 -18.05
N LYS A 21 -7.92 -8.62 -18.03
CA LYS A 21 -7.14 -7.87 -17.06
C LYS A 21 -7.54 -8.43 -15.70
N THR A 22 -6.66 -9.24 -15.12
CA THR A 22 -6.79 -9.60 -13.70
C THR A 22 -6.82 -8.25 -12.98
N GLU A 23 -7.92 -7.96 -12.31
CA GLU A 23 -8.00 -6.84 -11.39
C GLU A 23 -6.74 -6.87 -10.52
N SER A 24 -5.93 -5.80 -10.55
CA SER A 24 -4.70 -5.77 -9.77
C SER A 24 -5.08 -5.97 -8.30
N ASN A 25 -4.40 -6.90 -7.63
CA ASN A 25 -4.53 -7.16 -6.20
C ASN A 25 -3.21 -6.83 -5.51
N ASP A 26 -2.75 -5.60 -5.73
CA ASP A 26 -1.47 -5.15 -5.21
C ASP A 26 -1.48 -5.02 -3.69
N GLY A 27 -2.65 -4.77 -3.09
CA GLY A 27 -2.82 -4.67 -1.64
C GLY A 27 -2.38 -5.93 -0.91
N SER A 28 -2.66 -7.11 -1.46
CA SER A 28 -2.32 -8.40 -0.85
C SER A 28 -0.83 -8.58 -0.50
N LYS A 29 0.07 -7.93 -1.25
CA LYS A 29 1.53 -7.99 -1.04
C LYS A 29 1.96 -7.37 0.30
N PHE A 30 1.20 -6.39 0.78
CA PHE A 30 1.54 -5.61 1.97
C PHE A 30 0.91 -6.16 3.25
N ILE A 31 -0.13 -7.00 3.14
CA ILE A 31 -0.89 -7.50 4.29
C ILE A 31 0.01 -8.39 5.16
N GLY A 32 -0.01 -8.13 6.46
CA GLY A 32 0.73 -8.88 7.48
C GLY A 32 1.42 -7.97 8.50
N THR A 33 2.21 -8.60 9.37
CA THR A 33 3.02 -7.91 10.37
C THR A 33 4.45 -7.79 9.87
N TRP A 34 4.95 -6.56 9.83
CA TRP A 34 6.31 -6.21 9.45
C TRP A 34 7.10 -5.87 10.70
N ASN A 35 8.15 -6.63 10.98
CA ASN A 35 9.03 -6.41 12.13
C ASN A 35 10.26 -5.63 11.67
N GLY A 36 10.61 -4.57 12.38
CA GLY A 36 11.65 -3.67 11.92
C GLY A 36 12.04 -2.58 12.90
N SER A 37 12.48 -1.45 12.35
CA SER A 37 12.85 -0.29 13.13
C SER A 37 12.31 0.98 12.49
N THR A 38 11.94 1.93 13.33
CA THR A 38 11.53 3.28 12.91
C THR A 38 12.62 4.26 13.32
N SER A 39 13.06 5.11 12.39
CA SER A 39 14.00 6.19 12.63
C SER A 39 13.34 7.52 12.27
N CYS A 40 13.28 8.46 13.21
CA CYS A 40 12.75 9.80 12.96
C CYS A 40 13.87 10.83 13.02
N SER A 41 13.77 11.90 12.24
CA SER A 41 14.73 13.01 12.29
C SER A 41 14.86 13.54 13.73
N GLY A 42 16.07 13.46 14.30
CA GLY A 42 16.36 13.92 15.66
C GLY A 42 16.02 12.94 16.80
N ALA A 43 15.56 11.72 16.49
CA ALA A 43 15.28 10.69 17.49
C ALA A 43 16.08 9.41 17.23
N ALA A 44 16.43 8.70 18.29
CA ALA A 44 17.05 7.38 18.17
C ALA A 44 16.09 6.39 17.50
N SER A 45 16.63 5.51 16.66
CA SER A 45 15.87 4.43 16.05
C SER A 45 15.24 3.56 17.13
N SER A 46 13.95 3.27 16.99
CA SER A 46 13.21 2.42 17.92
C SER A 46 12.75 1.16 17.21
N ALA A 47 12.93 0.01 17.86
CA ALA A 47 12.36 -1.24 17.37
C ALA A 47 10.84 -1.11 17.30
N SER A 48 10.25 -1.52 16.18
CA SER A 48 8.83 -1.32 15.91
C SER A 48 8.28 -2.48 15.07
N SER A 49 6.98 -2.71 15.20
CA SER A 49 6.22 -3.60 14.35
C SER A 49 5.05 -2.86 13.74
N ILE A 50 4.77 -3.09 12.47
CA ILE A 50 3.64 -2.49 11.76
C ILE A 50 2.76 -3.60 11.22
N THR A 51 1.47 -3.55 11.56
CA THR A 51 0.47 -4.45 11.00
C THR A 51 -0.32 -3.73 9.92
N ILE A 52 -0.33 -4.32 8.72
CA ILE A 52 -1.12 -3.87 7.58
C ILE A 52 -2.22 -4.89 7.32
N SER A 53 -3.46 -4.42 7.25
CA SER A 53 -4.67 -5.23 7.07
C SER A 53 -5.31 -4.97 5.71
N ALA A 54 -6.19 -5.87 5.27
CA ALA A 54 -7.02 -5.62 4.09
C ALA A 54 -7.88 -4.35 4.28
N GLY A 55 -8.08 -3.59 3.21
CA GLY A 55 -8.96 -2.43 3.18
C GLY A 55 -10.27 -2.70 2.45
N SER A 56 -10.85 -1.66 1.88
CA SER A 56 -12.17 -1.68 1.24
C SER A 56 -12.20 -2.39 -0.13
N ASN A 57 -11.05 -2.62 -0.75
CA ASN A 57 -10.91 -3.28 -2.04
C ASN A 57 -9.51 -3.92 -2.17
N ASN A 58 -9.24 -4.58 -3.30
CA ASN A 58 -8.00 -5.33 -3.57
C ASN A 58 -6.72 -4.46 -3.60
N ASN A 59 -6.84 -3.15 -3.76
CA ASN A 59 -5.72 -2.20 -3.82
C ASN A 59 -5.69 -1.25 -2.61
N THR A 60 -6.64 -1.36 -1.68
CA THR A 60 -6.61 -0.56 -0.46
C THR A 60 -6.21 -1.47 0.70
N VAL A 61 -5.22 -1.04 1.48
CA VAL A 61 -4.84 -1.67 2.75
C VAL A 61 -4.97 -0.66 3.88
N THR A 62 -5.12 -1.15 5.11
CA THR A 62 -5.30 -0.31 6.29
C THR A 62 -4.20 -0.51 7.30
N MET A 63 -3.87 0.56 8.03
CA MET A 63 -2.85 0.54 9.08
C MET A 63 -3.32 1.41 10.26
N PRO A 64 -3.24 0.93 11.50
CA PRO A 64 -3.59 1.73 12.67
C PRO A 64 -2.57 2.85 12.89
N GLY A 65 -3.02 3.94 13.50
CA GLY A 65 -2.17 5.06 13.87
C GLY A 65 -2.77 5.94 14.97
N TYR A 66 -2.07 7.02 15.30
CA TYR A 66 -2.49 8.01 16.27
C TYR A 66 -2.14 9.42 15.78
N VAL A 67 -2.97 10.39 16.14
CA VAL A 67 -2.68 11.83 16.00
C VAL A 67 -2.92 12.54 17.32
N GLY A 68 -2.27 13.68 17.51
CA GLY A 68 -2.29 14.41 18.77
C GLY A 68 -1.37 13.80 19.84
N SER A 69 -1.31 14.47 20.99
CA SER A 69 -0.49 14.07 22.14
C SER A 69 -1.24 14.24 23.44
N GLY A 70 -0.89 13.46 24.47
CA GLY A 70 -1.49 13.55 25.79
C GLY A 70 -3.02 13.32 25.75
N SER A 71 -3.78 14.19 26.41
CA SER A 71 -5.25 14.12 26.42
C SER A 71 -5.90 14.40 25.06
N CYS A 72 -5.19 15.02 24.12
CA CYS A 72 -5.69 15.27 22.78
C CYS A 72 -5.52 14.07 21.84
N ALA A 73 -4.76 13.04 22.24
CA ALA A 73 -4.44 11.90 21.38
C ALA A 73 -5.69 11.14 20.92
N LYS A 74 -5.70 10.72 19.64
CA LYS A 74 -6.80 10.02 19.01
C LYS A 74 -6.31 8.90 18.09
N THR A 75 -6.87 7.71 18.24
CA THR A 75 -6.63 6.58 17.34
C THR A 75 -7.28 6.84 15.97
N ILE A 76 -6.55 6.49 14.91
CA ILE A 76 -7.00 6.63 13.53
C ILE A 76 -6.64 5.38 12.71
N THR A 77 -7.22 5.28 11.52
CA THR A 77 -6.88 4.25 10.54
C THR A 77 -6.43 4.92 9.25
N TYR A 78 -5.21 4.62 8.80
CA TYR A 78 -4.71 5.04 7.50
C TYR A 78 -5.22 4.09 6.43
N ASN A 79 -5.94 4.63 5.44
CA ASN A 79 -6.20 3.95 4.17
C ASN A 79 -5.03 4.19 3.21
N LEU A 80 -4.31 3.14 2.85
CA LEU A 80 -3.16 3.16 1.96
C LEU A 80 -3.58 2.58 0.61
N ASN A 81 -3.29 3.28 -0.48
CA ASN A 81 -3.60 2.84 -1.84
C ASN A 81 -2.35 2.20 -2.45
N ALA A 82 -2.40 0.89 -2.64
CA ALA A 82 -1.37 0.07 -3.26
C ALA A 82 -1.44 0.14 -4.79
N SER A 83 -0.27 0.20 -5.41
CA SER A 83 -0.08 0.10 -6.86
C SER A 83 1.28 -0.51 -7.14
N GLY A 84 1.29 -1.67 -7.80
CA GLY A 84 2.50 -2.46 -8.02
C GLY A 84 3.16 -2.89 -6.70
N ASN A 85 4.37 -2.40 -6.48
CA ASN A 85 5.16 -2.67 -5.27
C ASN A 85 5.24 -1.45 -4.34
N ALA A 86 4.38 -0.45 -4.53
CA ALA A 86 4.30 0.72 -3.66
C ALA A 86 2.90 0.93 -3.09
N PHE A 87 2.80 1.70 -2.02
CA PHE A 87 1.54 2.31 -1.61
C PHE A 87 1.74 3.77 -1.23
N THR A 88 0.65 4.55 -1.27
CA THR A 88 0.63 5.94 -0.80
C THR A 88 -0.64 6.26 -0.04
N CYS A 89 -0.56 7.28 0.82
CA CYS A 89 -1.65 7.83 1.58
C CYS A 89 -1.37 9.32 1.83
N ASN A 90 -2.39 10.15 1.65
CA ASN A 90 -2.41 11.53 2.12
C ASN A 90 -3.80 11.77 2.72
N GLN A 91 -3.87 11.86 4.04
CA GLN A 91 -5.13 11.96 4.79
C GLN A 91 -5.03 13.02 5.88
N THR A 92 -6.12 13.75 6.07
CA THR A 92 -6.27 14.71 7.15
C THR A 92 -7.05 14.07 8.29
N PHE A 93 -6.52 14.16 9.50
CA PHE A 93 -7.19 13.71 10.71
C PHE A 93 -7.27 14.85 11.72
N THR A 94 -8.37 14.92 12.46
CA THR A 94 -8.53 15.88 13.54
C THR A 94 -8.48 15.14 14.87
N ASP A 95 -7.62 15.61 15.78
CA ASP A 95 -7.47 15.06 17.14
C ASP A 95 -8.66 15.41 18.05
N ASN A 96 -8.62 14.99 19.32
CA ASN A 96 -9.73 15.24 20.25
C ASN A 96 -9.82 16.70 20.72
N CYS A 97 -8.79 17.51 20.46
CA CYS A 97 -8.75 18.94 20.79
C CYS A 97 -9.09 19.83 19.58
N GLY A 98 -9.44 19.23 18.44
CA GLY A 98 -9.82 19.97 17.23
C GLY A 98 -8.64 20.37 16.34
N VAL A 99 -7.41 19.93 16.63
CA VAL A 99 -6.25 20.22 15.79
C VAL A 99 -6.23 19.26 14.62
N SER A 100 -6.06 19.80 13.41
CA SER A 100 -5.98 19.02 12.19
C SER A 100 -4.53 18.69 11.83
N TYR A 101 -4.30 17.44 11.43
CA TYR A 101 -3.02 16.90 11.03
C TYR A 101 -3.15 16.39 9.60
N ASN A 102 -2.28 16.87 8.71
CA ASN A 102 -2.13 16.26 7.40
C ASN A 102 -0.99 15.25 7.47
N ILE A 103 -1.32 13.98 7.25
CA ILE A 103 -0.39 12.86 7.30
C ILE A 103 -0.21 12.28 5.90
N SER A 104 1.03 12.26 5.45
CA SER A 104 1.48 11.60 4.23
C SER A 104 2.29 10.35 4.57
N ILE A 105 1.93 9.23 3.97
CA ILE A 105 2.61 7.95 4.13
C ILE A 105 2.90 7.39 2.75
N SER A 106 4.13 6.96 2.51
CA SER A 106 4.50 6.18 1.33
C SER A 106 5.22 4.92 1.77
N GLY A 107 5.08 3.86 0.98
CA GLY A 107 5.75 2.59 1.23
C GLY A 107 6.15 1.92 -0.06
N ALA A 108 7.23 1.14 -0.03
CA ALA A 108 7.70 0.34 -1.15
C ALA A 108 8.25 -1.01 -0.68
N LEU A 109 7.98 -2.04 -1.48
CA LEU A 109 8.50 -3.39 -1.32
C LEU A 109 9.69 -3.64 -2.24
N SER A 110 10.75 -4.17 -1.65
CA SER A 110 11.88 -4.76 -2.36
C SER A 110 12.14 -6.14 -1.78
N GLY A 111 11.73 -7.19 -2.50
CA GLY A 111 11.67 -8.55 -1.97
C GLY A 111 10.77 -8.62 -0.74
N ASN A 112 11.31 -9.14 0.38
CA ASN A 112 10.63 -9.23 1.67
C ASN A 112 10.88 -8.02 2.58
N THR A 113 11.40 -6.92 2.04
CA THR A 113 11.65 -5.70 2.82
C THR A 113 10.65 -4.62 2.45
N LEU A 114 9.94 -4.12 3.46
CA LEU A 114 9.07 -2.95 3.38
C LEU A 114 9.81 -1.74 3.93
N THR A 115 9.94 -0.70 3.11
CA THR A 115 10.41 0.62 3.55
C THR A 115 9.25 1.60 3.47
N MET A 116 8.98 2.31 4.55
CA MET A 116 7.89 3.27 4.66
C MET A 116 8.41 4.62 5.13
N SER A 117 7.90 5.70 4.56
CA SER A 117 8.14 7.06 5.02
C SER A 117 6.84 7.65 5.55
N PHE A 118 6.92 8.29 6.71
CA PHE A 118 5.83 9.03 7.35
C PHE A 118 6.21 10.49 7.42
N ALA A 119 5.31 11.36 7.00
CA ALA A 119 5.43 12.80 7.17
C ALA A 119 4.11 13.34 7.72
N GLY A 120 4.20 14.20 8.73
CA GLY A 120 3.04 14.86 9.33
C GLY A 120 3.23 16.37 9.39
N SER A 121 2.12 17.11 9.32
CA SER A 121 2.06 18.55 9.63
C SER A 121 0.84 18.84 10.51
N GLY A 122 0.93 19.82 11.43
CA GLY A 122 -0.15 20.18 12.36
C GLY A 122 0.36 20.55 13.77
N GLY A 123 0.91 19.59 14.52
CA GLY A 123 1.44 19.78 15.88
C GLY A 123 2.96 19.57 16.05
N GLY A 124 3.62 19.02 15.02
CA GLY A 124 5.06 18.83 14.93
C GLY A 124 5.39 18.27 13.55
N THR A 125 6.32 18.90 12.83
CA THR A 125 6.77 18.42 11.53
C THR A 125 7.89 17.43 11.76
N GLY A 126 7.67 16.17 11.39
CA GLY A 126 8.66 15.12 11.52
C GLY A 126 8.59 14.19 10.33
N THR A 127 9.76 13.75 9.87
CA THR A 127 9.89 12.67 8.92
C THR A 127 10.42 11.45 9.64
N CYS A 128 9.71 10.33 9.51
CA CYS A 128 10.13 9.05 10.03
C CYS A 128 10.23 8.04 8.90
N VAL A 129 11.18 7.13 9.00
CA VAL A 129 11.31 5.99 8.09
C VAL A 129 11.22 4.71 8.89
N PHE A 130 10.33 3.82 8.49
CA PHE A 130 10.30 2.44 8.95
C PHE A 130 10.92 1.53 7.90
N THR A 131 11.76 0.61 8.34
CA THR A 131 12.25 -0.50 7.51
C THR A 131 12.00 -1.79 8.26
N GLY A 132 11.24 -2.70 7.65
CA GLY A 132 10.89 -3.98 8.27
C GLY A 132 10.77 -5.11 7.27
N THR A 133 10.70 -6.33 7.81
CA THR A 133 10.61 -7.57 7.04
C THR A 133 9.47 -8.45 7.55
N LYS A 134 9.02 -9.34 6.68
CA LYS A 134 7.97 -10.33 6.92
C LYS A 134 8.46 -11.71 6.46
#